data_AF-A0A948X1C0-F1
#
_entry.id   AF-A0A948X1C0-F1
#
_cell.length_a   1.000
_cell.length_b   1.000
_cell.length_c   1.000
_cell.angle_alpha   90.00
_cell.angle_beta   90.00
_cell.angle_gamma   90.00
#
_symmetry.space_group_name_H-M   'P 1'
#
loop_
_entity.id
_entity.type
_entity.pdbx_description
1 polymer ?
#
loop_
_entity_poly.entity_id
_entity_poly.type
_entity_poly.pdbx_seq_one_letter_code
_entity_poly.pdbx_strand_id
1 'polypeptide(L)'
;MAPELSNLQAFPLGLSDFNSIRADDLFFVDKTAKLGALVSNYRRVFFSRPRRMGKTTLCSTLEELFAHGDSDKFVGMKIHGNWPVKELFPVISLTFFDMDLVDVSTFEADLCQRLIEAYCNAGFTAALQYAGITSFLDLTLKLKAIIAGQRLVFLIDEWDNPLSSKLDDPELFASFQLVLRKFYSWLRRQSDARFVLITGIMRYRDTSLFTGSDIVDLSMEPAFADILGYTQEELENNYAHYIDLAAAKLGFTHDELLQQLKLYYDGFCFDYLASVKLYSPWAINRFFDALLKANLLQDDNIGREQIYFGSFWMNSAGAAPALRSYLNSYHGDVVKLADRYSQPVVLGYGNMTSPVKATDVTLDQIMVQSGMISIQAIIKGTKNAANVEAYKFECALTNYDVAS
;
A
#
# COMPACT_ATOMS: atom_id res chain seq x y z
N MET A 1 -15.50 -16.95 -31.48
CA MET A 1 -16.20 -17.71 -30.42
C MET A 1 -16.00 -16.92 -29.14
N ALA A 2 -17.05 -16.64 -28.37
CA ALA A 2 -16.86 -16.05 -27.04
C ALA A 2 -15.97 -17.01 -26.23
N PRO A 3 -14.90 -16.53 -25.57
CA PRO A 3 -14.07 -17.40 -24.75
C PRO A 3 -14.95 -18.07 -23.70
N GLU A 4 -14.78 -19.38 -23.52
CA GLU A 4 -15.49 -20.10 -22.46
C GLU A 4 -15.07 -19.50 -21.11
N LEU A 5 -16.06 -19.19 -20.25
CA LEU A 5 -15.87 -18.66 -18.89
C LEU A 5 -14.93 -19.53 -18.04
N SER A 6 -14.70 -20.78 -18.43
CA SER A 6 -13.81 -21.75 -17.77
C SER A 6 -12.33 -21.37 -17.77
N ASN A 7 -11.90 -20.43 -18.61
CA ASN A 7 -10.48 -20.02 -18.71
C ASN A 7 -10.18 -18.68 -18.01
N LEU A 8 -11.15 -18.10 -17.28
CA LEU A 8 -10.94 -16.85 -16.55
C LEU A 8 -10.58 -17.13 -15.10
N GLN A 9 -9.49 -16.51 -14.64
CA GLN A 9 -9.10 -16.54 -13.24
C GLN A 9 -10.00 -15.63 -12.41
N ALA A 10 -10.28 -16.05 -11.17
CA ALA A 10 -10.96 -15.23 -10.18
C ALA A 10 -10.02 -14.17 -9.59
N PHE A 11 -10.57 -13.05 -9.13
CA PHE A 11 -9.77 -11.96 -8.56
C PHE A 11 -9.55 -12.14 -7.05
N PRO A 12 -8.35 -11.86 -6.52
CA PRO A 12 -8.01 -12.04 -5.11
C PRO A 12 -8.52 -10.87 -4.24
N LEU A 13 -9.84 -10.65 -4.21
CA LEU A 13 -10.43 -9.57 -3.41
C LEU A 13 -10.38 -9.90 -1.91
N GLY A 14 -9.57 -9.13 -1.17
CA GLY A 14 -9.39 -9.33 0.28
C GLY A 14 -8.33 -10.37 0.63
N LEU A 15 -7.75 -11.04 -0.36
CA LEU A 15 -6.61 -11.93 -0.20
C LEU A 15 -5.36 -11.23 -0.73
N SER A 16 -4.38 -10.99 0.15
CA SER A 16 -3.12 -10.33 -0.23
C SER A 16 -1.91 -11.25 -0.13
N ASP A 17 -2.08 -12.46 0.39
CA ASP A 17 -1.01 -13.44 0.49
C ASP A 17 -0.67 -13.98 -0.90
N PHE A 18 0.55 -13.70 -1.37
CA PHE A 18 1.07 -14.15 -2.66
C PHE A 18 0.99 -15.67 -2.78
N ASN A 19 1.33 -16.40 -1.72
CA ASN A 19 1.33 -17.86 -1.76
C ASN A 19 -0.05 -18.45 -2.02
N SER A 20 -1.06 -17.94 -1.34
CA SER A 20 -2.46 -18.32 -1.55
C SER A 20 -2.95 -17.89 -2.93
N ILE A 21 -2.61 -16.67 -3.39
CA ILE A 21 -2.92 -16.20 -4.75
C ILE A 21 -2.38 -17.15 -5.82
N ARG A 22 -1.15 -17.63 -5.66
CA ARG A 22 -0.53 -18.57 -6.61
C ARG A 22 -1.08 -19.99 -6.49
N ALA A 23 -1.32 -20.47 -5.27
CA ALA A 23 -1.82 -21.82 -5.02
C ALA A 23 -3.25 -22.01 -5.56
N ASP A 24 -4.09 -20.98 -5.44
CA ASP A 24 -5.48 -20.99 -5.86
C ASP A 24 -5.68 -20.54 -7.33
N ASP A 25 -4.58 -20.36 -8.09
CA ASP A 25 -4.56 -19.88 -9.48
C ASP A 25 -5.38 -18.59 -9.69
N LEU A 26 -5.26 -17.66 -8.76
CA LEU A 26 -5.97 -16.39 -8.80
C LEU A 26 -5.24 -15.37 -9.68
N PHE A 27 -6.02 -14.42 -10.20
CA PHE A 27 -5.53 -13.37 -11.07
C PHE A 27 -4.45 -12.52 -10.38
N PHE A 28 -3.30 -12.37 -11.02
CA PHE A 28 -2.16 -11.61 -10.49
C PHE A 28 -1.43 -10.87 -11.61
N VAL A 29 -1.34 -9.55 -11.50
CA VAL A 29 -0.55 -8.73 -12.43
C VAL A 29 0.91 -8.76 -12.02
N ASP A 30 1.77 -9.25 -12.90
CA ASP A 30 3.19 -9.42 -12.63
C ASP A 30 3.99 -8.09 -12.62
N LYS A 31 4.35 -7.68 -11.41
CA LYS A 31 5.20 -6.53 -11.08
C LYS A 31 6.64 -6.90 -10.71
N THR A 32 6.98 -8.18 -10.77
CA THR A 32 8.17 -8.73 -10.10
C THR A 32 9.49 -8.25 -10.70
N ALA A 33 9.50 -7.77 -11.95
CA ALA A 33 10.68 -7.18 -12.59
C ALA A 33 11.33 -6.05 -11.77
N LYS A 34 10.53 -5.22 -11.09
CA LYS A 34 11.06 -4.10 -10.28
C LYS A 34 11.68 -4.55 -8.97
N LEU A 35 11.34 -5.74 -8.48
CA LEU A 35 11.85 -6.25 -7.21
C LEU A 35 13.33 -6.56 -7.28
N GLY A 36 13.81 -7.13 -8.40
CA GLY A 36 15.24 -7.38 -8.62
C GLY A 36 16.07 -6.09 -8.55
N ALA A 37 15.61 -5.03 -9.22
CA ALA A 37 16.26 -3.71 -9.16
C ALA A 37 16.18 -3.10 -7.75
N LEU A 38 15.04 -3.23 -7.06
CA LEU A 38 14.85 -2.72 -5.71
C LEU A 38 15.88 -3.32 -4.73
N VAL A 39 15.98 -4.65 -4.66
CA VAL A 39 16.82 -5.34 -3.67
C VAL A 39 18.31 -5.34 -3.99
N SER A 40 18.66 -5.03 -5.23
CA SER A 40 20.05 -4.87 -5.68
C SER A 40 20.60 -3.49 -5.34
N ASN A 41 19.77 -2.46 -5.43
CA ASN A 41 20.20 -1.07 -5.26
C ASN A 41 19.94 -0.53 -3.85
N TYR A 42 18.99 -1.11 -3.11
CA TYR A 42 18.59 -0.61 -1.80
C TYR A 42 18.55 -1.72 -0.75
N ARG A 43 18.85 -1.33 0.50
CA ARG A 43 18.77 -2.23 1.66
C ARG A 43 17.62 -1.89 2.59
N ARG A 44 17.26 -0.62 2.71
CA ARG A 44 16.24 -0.14 3.65
C ARG A 44 15.38 0.88 2.94
N VAL A 45 14.13 0.54 2.70
CA VAL A 45 13.24 1.32 1.84
C VAL A 45 11.88 1.53 2.49
N PHE A 46 11.26 2.64 2.12
CA PHE A 46 9.90 2.98 2.50
C PHE A 46 9.06 3.27 1.26
N PHE A 47 7.82 2.74 1.25
CA PHE A 47 6.80 3.06 0.25
C PHE A 47 5.49 3.47 0.92
N SER A 48 5.09 4.72 0.68
CA SER A 48 3.74 5.20 0.97
C SER A 48 2.85 5.01 -0.27
N ARG A 49 1.69 4.38 -0.09
CA ARG A 49 0.61 4.41 -1.07
C ARG A 49 -0.74 4.41 -0.35
N PRO A 50 -1.80 4.94 -1.00
CA PRO A 50 -3.18 4.76 -0.55
C PRO A 50 -3.54 3.32 -0.21
N ARG A 51 -4.62 3.13 0.55
CA ARG A 51 -5.15 1.77 0.83
C ARG A 51 -5.45 1.05 -0.49
N ARG A 52 -5.32 -0.28 -0.45
CA ARG A 52 -5.67 -1.18 -1.56
C ARG A 52 -4.85 -1.03 -2.86
N MET A 53 -3.67 -0.42 -2.77
CA MET A 53 -2.70 -0.31 -3.87
C MET A 53 -1.79 -1.54 -4.06
N GLY A 54 -1.95 -2.59 -3.25
CA GLY A 54 -1.15 -3.82 -3.32
C GLY A 54 0.08 -3.86 -2.40
N LYS A 55 0.17 -2.99 -1.38
CA LYS A 55 1.29 -2.94 -0.43
C LYS A 55 1.54 -4.28 0.28
N THR A 56 0.47 -4.87 0.83
CA THR A 56 0.54 -6.16 1.53
C THR A 56 0.95 -7.31 0.59
N THR A 57 0.44 -7.32 -0.65
CA THR A 57 0.84 -8.29 -1.67
C THR A 57 2.31 -8.14 -2.06
N LEU A 58 2.82 -6.91 -2.16
CA LEU A 58 4.24 -6.65 -2.35
C LEU A 58 5.08 -7.24 -1.21
N CYS A 59 4.67 -7.03 0.05
CA CYS A 59 5.33 -7.62 1.21
C CYS A 59 5.34 -9.15 1.11
N SER A 60 4.19 -9.80 0.92
CA SER A 60 4.10 -11.27 0.82
C SER A 60 4.89 -11.84 -0.39
N THR A 61 4.95 -11.12 -1.51
CA THR A 61 5.77 -11.52 -2.67
C THR A 61 7.27 -11.49 -2.34
N LEU A 62 7.73 -10.46 -1.63
CA LEU A 62 9.12 -10.36 -1.18
C LEU A 62 9.44 -11.38 -0.08
N GLU A 63 8.49 -11.67 0.80
CA GLU A 63 8.61 -12.73 1.81
C GLU A 63 8.92 -14.07 1.13
N GLU A 64 8.14 -14.45 0.13
CA GLU A 64 8.39 -15.67 -0.65
C GLU A 64 9.77 -15.66 -1.34
N LEU A 65 10.15 -14.55 -2.01
CA LEU A 65 11.44 -14.44 -2.69
C LEU A 65 12.64 -14.53 -1.73
N PHE A 66 12.54 -13.98 -0.52
CA PHE A 66 13.63 -14.03 0.45
C PHE A 66 13.69 -15.35 1.24
N ALA A 67 12.53 -15.92 1.58
CA ALA A 67 12.44 -17.15 2.36
C ALA A 67 12.68 -18.41 1.50
N HIS A 68 12.23 -18.40 0.25
CA HIS A 68 12.20 -19.58 -0.63
C HIS A 68 12.93 -19.36 -1.96
N GLY A 69 13.36 -18.14 -2.28
CA GLY A 69 14.10 -17.84 -3.49
C GLY A 69 13.21 -17.82 -4.73
N ASP A 70 13.82 -18.10 -5.86
CA ASP A 70 13.16 -18.19 -7.17
C ASP A 70 12.50 -19.56 -7.34
N SER A 71 11.42 -19.78 -6.61
CA SER A 71 10.68 -21.04 -6.56
C SER A 71 9.71 -21.21 -7.74
N ASP A 72 9.14 -22.41 -7.88
CA ASP A 72 8.15 -22.73 -8.94
C ASP A 72 6.93 -21.78 -8.94
N LYS A 73 6.66 -21.08 -7.83
CA LYS A 73 5.57 -20.10 -7.73
C LYS A 73 5.75 -18.89 -8.65
N PHE A 74 6.98 -18.60 -9.05
CA PHE A 74 7.31 -17.50 -9.96
C PHE A 74 7.34 -17.91 -11.44
N VAL A 75 7.16 -19.19 -11.77
CA VAL A 75 7.16 -19.64 -13.18
C VAL A 75 6.17 -18.80 -14.00
N GLY A 76 6.67 -18.27 -15.12
CA GLY A 76 5.92 -17.37 -16.01
C GLY A 76 5.98 -15.88 -15.63
N MET A 77 6.57 -15.52 -14.49
CA MET A 77 6.81 -14.13 -14.09
C MET A 77 8.17 -13.62 -14.55
N LYS A 78 8.30 -12.31 -14.69
CA LYS A 78 9.51 -11.60 -15.12
C LYS A 78 10.71 -11.86 -14.21
N ILE A 79 10.50 -12.07 -12.91
CA ILE A 79 11.59 -12.34 -11.96
C ILE A 79 12.12 -13.77 -12.04
N HIS A 80 11.39 -14.70 -12.66
CA HIS A 80 11.79 -16.10 -12.72
C HIS A 80 13.03 -16.30 -13.59
N GLY A 81 14.03 -16.99 -13.03
CA GLY A 81 15.39 -17.10 -13.52
C GLY A 81 16.28 -15.86 -13.27
N ASN A 82 15.72 -14.76 -12.73
CA ASN A 82 16.35 -13.45 -12.66
C ASN A 82 16.44 -12.87 -11.24
N TRP A 83 16.02 -13.61 -10.21
CA TRP A 83 16.14 -13.16 -8.83
C TRP A 83 17.63 -12.99 -8.44
N PRO A 84 18.08 -11.79 -8.02
CA PRO A 84 19.50 -11.51 -7.80
C PRO A 84 20.04 -12.06 -6.48
N VAL A 85 19.19 -12.58 -5.59
CA VAL A 85 19.59 -13.04 -4.25
C VAL A 85 19.59 -14.57 -4.20
N LYS A 86 20.77 -15.17 -4.07
CA LYS A 86 20.92 -16.65 -4.03
C LYS A 86 20.74 -17.25 -2.64
N GLU A 87 21.05 -16.47 -1.62
CA GLU A 87 20.93 -16.88 -0.22
C GLU A 87 19.48 -16.72 0.25
N LEU A 88 19.02 -17.65 1.09
CA LEU A 88 17.73 -17.56 1.78
C LEU A 88 17.90 -16.87 3.12
N PHE A 89 16.90 -16.10 3.55
CA PHE A 89 16.92 -15.35 4.79
C PHE A 89 15.64 -15.60 5.60
N PRO A 90 15.73 -15.73 6.93
CA PRO A 90 14.55 -15.66 7.77
C PRO A 90 13.88 -14.29 7.60
N VAL A 91 12.57 -14.29 7.36
CA VAL A 91 11.77 -13.09 7.11
C VAL A 91 10.91 -12.79 8.33
N ILE A 92 11.12 -11.63 8.92
CA ILE A 92 10.29 -11.09 10.00
C ILE A 92 9.23 -10.20 9.37
N SER A 93 8.04 -10.76 9.18
CA SER A 93 6.87 -10.07 8.61
C SER A 93 5.96 -9.57 9.74
N LEU A 94 5.73 -8.26 9.81
CA LEU A 94 4.91 -7.63 10.84
C LEU A 94 3.91 -6.66 10.19
N THR A 95 2.63 -6.82 10.48
CA THR A 95 1.57 -5.89 10.05
C THR A 95 0.94 -5.21 11.26
N PHE A 96 0.63 -3.93 11.10
CA PHE A 96 -0.05 -3.10 12.10
C PHE A 96 -1.56 -2.92 11.82
N PHE A 97 -2.12 -3.52 10.75
CA PHE A 97 -3.49 -3.28 10.27
C PHE A 97 -4.58 -3.59 11.33
N ASP A 98 -4.43 -4.68 12.07
CA ASP A 98 -5.44 -5.24 12.98
C ASP A 98 -4.96 -5.30 14.44
N MET A 99 -4.00 -4.45 14.81
CA MET A 99 -3.50 -4.39 16.18
C MET A 99 -4.57 -3.92 17.17
N ASP A 100 -4.45 -4.34 18.42
CA ASP A 100 -5.28 -3.83 19.50
C ASP A 100 -4.79 -2.44 19.94
N LEU A 101 -5.61 -1.44 19.62
CA LEU A 101 -5.32 -0.02 19.82
C LEU A 101 -6.24 0.61 20.88
N VAL A 102 -6.78 -0.18 21.81
CA VAL A 102 -7.63 0.32 22.90
C VAL A 102 -6.88 1.31 23.78
N ASP A 103 -5.69 0.94 24.24
CA ASP A 103 -4.81 1.77 25.07
C ASP A 103 -3.33 1.43 24.82
N VAL A 104 -2.43 2.19 25.44
CA VAL A 104 -0.98 2.09 25.21
C VAL A 104 -0.41 0.75 25.68
N SER A 105 -0.89 0.23 26.81
CA SER A 105 -0.40 -1.01 27.39
C SER A 105 -0.82 -2.22 26.57
N THR A 106 -2.08 -2.21 26.11
CA THR A 106 -2.63 -3.23 25.22
C THR A 106 -1.91 -3.22 23.87
N PHE A 107 -1.67 -2.04 23.30
CA PHE A 107 -0.88 -1.89 22.07
C PHE A 107 0.57 -2.39 22.22
N GLU A 108 1.28 -2.02 23.30
CA GLU A 108 2.66 -2.47 23.52
C GLU A 108 2.72 -4.00 23.72
N ALA A 109 1.71 -4.59 24.37
CA ALA A 109 1.60 -6.04 24.54
C ALA A 109 1.33 -6.78 23.22
N ASP A 110 0.37 -6.32 22.42
CA ASP A 110 0.05 -6.91 21.12
C ASP A 110 1.23 -6.78 20.13
N LEU A 111 1.91 -5.63 20.12
CA LEU A 111 3.14 -5.46 19.35
C LEU A 111 4.22 -6.47 19.74
N CYS A 112 4.40 -6.72 21.04
CA CYS A 112 5.35 -7.73 21.52
C CYS A 112 4.92 -9.13 21.05
N GLN A 113 3.63 -9.47 21.18
CA GLN A 113 3.09 -10.76 20.76
C GLN A 113 3.29 -11.01 19.26
N ARG A 114 2.89 -10.06 18.41
CA ARG A 114 3.04 -10.17 16.95
C ARG A 114 4.50 -10.28 16.53
N LEU A 115 5.41 -9.59 17.23
CA LEU A 115 6.85 -9.72 16.97
C LEU A 115 7.36 -11.11 17.36
N ILE A 116 6.91 -11.69 18.47
CA ILE A 116 7.24 -13.07 18.86
C ILE A 116 6.73 -14.04 17.79
N GLU A 117 5.47 -13.89 17.36
CA GLU A 117 4.86 -14.72 16.32
C GLU A 117 5.63 -14.63 14.99
N ALA A 118 6.03 -13.43 14.57
CA ALA A 118 6.83 -13.24 13.36
C ALA A 118 8.17 -13.98 13.43
N TYR A 119 8.87 -13.95 14.58
CA TYR A 119 10.11 -14.70 14.76
C TYR A 119 9.87 -16.21 14.85
N CYS A 120 8.78 -16.66 15.48
CA CYS A 120 8.40 -18.07 15.48
C CYS A 120 8.16 -18.57 14.04
N ASN A 121 7.41 -17.82 13.24
CA ASN A 121 7.13 -18.14 11.83
C ASN A 121 8.43 -18.18 10.99
N ALA A 122 9.41 -17.33 11.32
CA ALA A 122 10.74 -17.34 10.71
C ALA A 122 11.65 -18.48 11.20
N GLY A 123 11.18 -19.36 12.10
CA GLY A 123 11.89 -20.55 12.57
C GLY A 123 12.55 -20.43 13.95
N PHE A 124 12.30 -19.35 14.72
CA PHE A 124 12.95 -19.11 16.02
C PHE A 124 12.14 -19.58 17.25
N THR A 125 11.08 -20.39 17.05
CA THR A 125 10.10 -20.77 18.08
C THR A 125 10.70 -21.34 19.36
N ALA A 126 11.63 -22.29 19.25
CA ALA A 126 12.21 -22.98 20.40
C ALA A 126 12.93 -22.02 21.35
N ALA A 127 13.52 -20.94 20.83
CA ALA A 127 14.27 -20.01 21.65
C ALA A 127 13.39 -18.98 22.38
N LEU A 128 12.17 -18.73 21.88
CA LEU A 128 11.22 -17.78 22.46
C LEU A 128 10.32 -18.39 23.54
N GLN A 129 10.03 -19.69 23.45
CA GLN A 129 9.19 -20.38 24.46
C GLN A 129 9.82 -20.38 25.86
N TYR A 130 11.15 -20.36 25.98
CA TYR A 130 11.85 -20.31 27.28
C TYR A 130 12.04 -18.89 27.82
N ALA A 131 11.56 -17.88 27.10
CA ALA A 131 12.12 -16.54 27.24
C ALA A 131 11.42 -15.65 28.27
N GLY A 132 10.32 -16.02 28.95
CA GLY A 132 9.72 -15.24 30.06
C GLY A 132 9.76 -13.71 29.87
N ILE A 133 9.01 -13.21 28.88
CA ILE A 133 9.10 -11.82 28.38
C ILE A 133 8.30 -10.86 29.27
N THR A 134 8.96 -9.81 29.75
CA THR A 134 8.39 -8.88 30.75
C THR A 134 8.15 -7.45 30.24
N SER A 135 8.78 -7.08 29.13
CA SER A 135 8.64 -5.77 28.49
C SER A 135 9.15 -5.81 27.05
N PHE A 136 8.85 -4.76 26.27
CA PHE A 136 9.41 -4.61 24.91
C PHE A 136 10.95 -4.59 24.92
N LEU A 137 11.58 -3.89 25.88
CA LEU A 137 13.04 -3.85 25.96
C LEU A 137 13.62 -5.25 26.20
N ASP A 138 13.05 -5.99 27.13
CA ASP A 138 13.44 -7.37 27.45
C ASP A 138 13.30 -8.29 26.23
N LEU A 139 12.17 -8.20 25.50
CA LEU A 139 11.97 -8.89 24.24
C LEU A 139 13.09 -8.59 23.24
N THR A 140 13.42 -7.31 23.01
CA THR A 140 14.43 -6.94 22.02
C THR A 140 15.83 -7.45 22.34
N LEU A 141 16.19 -7.56 23.62
CA LEU A 141 17.46 -8.14 24.06
C LEU A 141 17.51 -9.65 23.81
N LYS A 142 16.41 -10.34 24.10
CA LYS A 142 16.25 -11.78 23.83
C LYS A 142 16.30 -12.07 22.34
N LEU A 143 15.55 -11.34 21.52
CA LEU A 143 15.58 -11.47 20.06
C LEU A 143 16.99 -11.29 19.51
N LYS A 144 17.74 -10.27 19.98
CA LYS A 144 19.12 -10.05 19.55
C LYS A 144 20.04 -11.23 19.87
N ALA A 145 19.86 -11.87 21.02
CA ALA A 145 20.64 -13.05 21.40
C ALA A 145 20.30 -14.27 20.52
N ILE A 146 19.02 -14.46 20.20
CA ILE A 146 18.51 -15.57 19.39
C ILE A 146 19.06 -15.54 17.97
N ILE A 147 19.15 -14.35 17.37
CA ILE A 147 19.54 -14.18 15.96
C ILE A 147 21.04 -13.96 15.78
N ALA A 148 21.85 -14.14 16.82
CA ALA A 148 23.27 -13.81 16.79
C ALA A 148 23.98 -14.44 15.57
N GLY A 149 24.52 -13.59 14.69
CA GLY A 149 25.21 -13.99 13.47
C GLY A 149 24.31 -14.27 12.26
N GLN A 150 22.99 -14.11 12.37
CA GLN A 150 22.05 -14.26 11.27
C GLN A 150 21.60 -12.90 10.72
N ARG A 151 21.57 -12.79 9.40
CA ARG A 151 21.01 -11.62 8.72
C ARG A 151 19.53 -11.89 8.48
N LEU A 152 18.69 -10.92 8.80
CA LEU A 152 17.24 -11.04 8.65
C LEU A 152 16.71 -10.11 7.57
N VAL A 153 15.54 -10.44 7.05
CA VAL A 153 14.72 -9.51 6.28
C VAL A 153 13.57 -9.04 7.16
N PHE A 154 13.29 -7.73 7.16
CA PHE A 154 12.17 -7.15 7.89
C PHE A 154 11.16 -6.55 6.91
N LEU A 155 9.92 -7.03 6.97
CA LEU A 155 8.81 -6.51 6.17
C LEU A 155 7.77 -5.96 7.15
N ILE A 156 7.55 -4.64 7.12
CA ILE A 156 6.70 -3.95 8.08
C ILE A 156 5.58 -3.26 7.32
N ASP A 157 4.37 -3.77 7.45
CA ASP A 157 3.18 -3.24 6.76
C ASP A 157 2.29 -2.40 7.68
N GLU A 158 1.64 -1.41 7.07
CA GLU A 158 0.75 -0.44 7.74
C GLU A 158 1.36 0.27 8.96
N TRP A 159 2.65 0.59 8.88
CA TRP A 159 3.46 1.15 9.98
C TRP A 159 2.80 2.34 10.71
N ASP A 160 2.00 3.12 10.00
CA ASP A 160 1.35 4.35 10.45
C ASP A 160 -0.03 4.12 11.07
N ASN A 161 -0.61 2.92 10.96
CA ASN A 161 -1.97 2.63 11.42
C ASN A 161 -2.22 3.02 12.89
N PRO A 162 -1.33 2.69 13.86
CA PRO A 162 -1.54 3.04 15.27
C PRO A 162 -1.70 4.56 15.49
N LEU A 163 -0.93 5.35 14.76
CA LEU A 163 -0.97 6.82 14.85
C LEU A 163 -2.15 7.41 14.10
N SER A 164 -2.41 6.90 12.89
CA SER A 164 -3.50 7.38 12.04
C SER A 164 -4.87 7.19 12.69
N SER A 165 -5.02 6.16 13.55
CA SER A 165 -6.26 5.86 14.26
C SER A 165 -6.54 6.79 15.45
N LYS A 166 -5.54 7.57 15.90
CA LYS A 166 -5.60 8.41 17.10
C LYS A 166 -5.38 9.90 16.84
N LEU A 167 -5.61 10.39 15.62
CA LEU A 167 -5.38 11.81 15.30
C LEU A 167 -6.30 12.77 16.08
N ASP A 168 -7.45 12.28 16.55
CA ASP A 168 -8.44 12.99 17.36
C ASP A 168 -8.15 12.97 18.87
N ASP A 169 -7.16 12.18 19.31
CA ASP A 169 -6.72 12.09 20.70
C ASP A 169 -5.22 12.38 20.80
N PRO A 170 -4.83 13.65 20.99
CA PRO A 170 -3.42 14.05 21.05
C PRO A 170 -2.61 13.37 22.17
N GLU A 171 -3.23 13.05 23.31
CA GLU A 171 -2.56 12.42 24.44
C GLU A 171 -2.27 10.94 24.15
N LEU A 172 -3.27 10.22 23.63
CA LEU A 172 -3.12 8.83 23.25
C LEU A 172 -2.19 8.68 22.03
N PHE A 173 -2.29 9.60 21.07
CA PHE A 173 -1.37 9.72 19.94
C PHE A 173 0.09 9.83 20.42
N ALA A 174 0.36 10.78 21.33
CA ALA A 174 1.71 10.99 21.86
C ALA A 174 2.24 9.73 22.57
N SER A 175 1.36 9.04 23.29
CA SER A 175 1.72 7.81 24.00
C SER A 175 2.02 6.65 23.05
N PHE A 176 1.22 6.47 21.99
CA PHE A 176 1.45 5.47 20.94
C PHE A 176 2.73 5.77 20.16
N GLN A 177 2.97 7.05 19.90
CA GLN A 177 4.20 7.51 19.26
C GLN A 177 5.45 7.12 20.07
N LEU A 178 5.40 7.15 21.41
CA LEU A 178 6.52 6.70 22.25
C LEU A 178 6.82 5.21 22.06
N VAL A 179 5.79 4.36 22.00
CA VAL A 179 5.96 2.92 21.73
C VAL A 179 6.59 2.70 20.35
N LEU A 180 6.07 3.35 19.31
CA LEU A 180 6.63 3.26 17.96
C LEU A 180 8.07 3.78 17.87
N ARG A 181 8.40 4.87 18.58
CA ARG A 181 9.79 5.37 18.66
C ARG A 181 10.72 4.31 19.22
N LYS A 182 10.32 3.58 20.28
CA LYS A 182 11.12 2.47 20.83
C LYS A 182 11.32 1.37 19.78
N PHE A 183 10.25 0.98 19.09
CA PHE A 183 10.26 -0.06 18.06
C PHE A 183 11.18 0.29 16.88
N TYR A 184 11.01 1.46 16.26
CA TYR A 184 11.86 1.87 15.13
C TYR A 184 13.30 2.15 15.55
N SER A 185 13.53 2.60 16.79
CA SER A 185 14.89 2.69 17.34
C SER A 185 15.55 1.31 17.46
N TRP A 186 14.79 0.27 17.80
CA TRP A 186 15.29 -1.11 17.80
C TRP A 186 15.55 -1.63 16.38
N LEU A 187 14.61 -1.42 15.46
CA LEU A 187 14.77 -1.83 14.05
C LEU A 187 16.02 -1.19 13.43
N ARG A 188 16.28 0.09 13.73
CA ARG A 188 17.47 0.79 13.25
C ARG A 188 18.78 0.14 13.70
N ARG A 189 18.82 -0.44 14.90
CA ARG A 189 19.99 -1.15 15.44
C ARG A 189 20.26 -2.50 14.74
N GLN A 190 19.35 -2.98 13.89
CA GLN A 190 19.53 -4.16 13.04
C GLN A 190 20.34 -3.79 11.78
N SER A 191 21.56 -3.29 11.95
CA SER A 191 22.40 -2.76 10.87
C SER A 191 22.91 -3.84 9.90
N ASP A 192 22.88 -5.09 10.33
CA ASP A 192 23.24 -6.31 9.58
C ASP A 192 22.07 -6.91 8.79
N ALA A 193 20.86 -6.36 8.95
CA ALA A 193 19.68 -6.76 8.18
C ALA A 193 19.98 -6.85 6.68
N ARG A 194 19.54 -7.94 6.05
CA ARG A 194 19.69 -8.12 4.60
C ARG A 194 18.87 -7.10 3.83
N PHE A 195 17.63 -6.89 4.28
CA PHE A 195 16.68 -5.98 3.65
C PHE A 195 15.62 -5.53 4.66
N VAL A 196 15.15 -4.29 4.54
CA VAL A 196 14.03 -3.74 5.31
C VAL A 196 13.08 -3.03 4.35
N LEU A 197 11.84 -3.48 4.30
CA LEU A 197 10.74 -2.78 3.63
C LEU A 197 9.74 -2.31 4.67
N ILE A 198 9.35 -1.04 4.57
CA ILE A 198 8.30 -0.46 5.39
C ILE A 198 7.25 0.14 4.46
N THR A 199 5.99 -0.22 4.67
CA THR A 199 4.86 0.25 3.87
C THR A 199 3.82 0.93 4.75
N GLY A 200 3.14 1.92 4.18
CA GLY A 200 2.08 2.65 4.89
C GLY A 200 1.37 3.67 4.01
N ILE A 201 0.63 4.56 4.65
CA ILE A 201 -0.07 5.67 4.00
C ILE A 201 0.61 6.99 4.38
N MET A 202 0.74 7.25 5.68
CA MET A 202 1.18 8.52 6.23
C MET A 202 2.69 8.59 6.48
N ARG A 203 3.24 9.82 6.53
CA ARG A 203 4.63 10.15 6.90
C ARG A 203 4.69 11.00 8.16
N TYR A 204 4.84 10.36 9.33
CA TYR A 204 5.02 11.09 10.59
C TYR A 204 6.51 11.30 10.92
N ARG A 205 6.92 12.55 11.14
CA ARG A 205 8.30 12.95 11.46
C ARG A 205 8.82 12.33 12.75
N ASP A 206 7.97 12.32 13.76
CA ASP A 206 8.37 12.15 15.15
C ASP A 206 8.27 10.69 15.62
N THR A 207 8.51 9.72 14.74
CA THR A 207 8.41 8.28 15.04
C THR A 207 9.75 7.58 15.10
N SER A 208 10.86 8.32 14.97
CA SER A 208 12.20 7.77 14.71
C SER A 208 12.23 6.88 13.47
N LEU A 209 11.23 6.94 12.58
CA LEU A 209 11.30 6.25 11.31
C LEU A 209 12.19 7.05 10.36
N PHE A 210 11.92 8.36 10.20
CA PHE A 210 12.58 9.21 9.21
C PHE A 210 13.71 10.12 9.76
N THR A 211 13.81 10.31 11.07
CA THR A 211 14.79 11.22 11.67
C THR A 211 16.12 10.50 11.94
N GLY A 212 17.12 10.62 11.06
CA GLY A 212 18.43 9.96 11.23
C GLY A 212 18.45 8.46 10.91
N SER A 213 17.51 7.98 10.08
CA SER A 213 17.53 6.62 9.51
C SER A 213 18.30 6.58 8.21
N ASP A 214 18.79 5.41 7.88
CA ASP A 214 19.26 5.00 6.55
C ASP A 214 18.13 4.44 5.65
N ILE A 215 16.86 4.59 6.07
CA ILE A 215 15.68 4.21 5.28
C ILE A 215 15.46 5.25 4.19
N VAL A 216 15.45 4.80 2.94
CA VAL A 216 15.24 5.63 1.76
C VAL A 216 13.74 5.63 1.41
N ASP A 217 13.11 6.80 1.41
CA ASP A 217 11.73 6.94 0.89
C ASP A 217 11.75 6.91 -0.64
N LEU A 218 11.24 5.83 -1.22
CA LEU A 218 11.16 5.63 -2.67
C LEU A 218 9.76 5.91 -3.23
N SER A 219 8.85 6.42 -2.41
CA SER A 219 7.45 6.59 -2.80
C SER A 219 7.26 7.51 -3.99
N MET A 220 8.10 8.53 -4.14
CA MET A 220 8.03 9.50 -5.24
C MET A 220 9.08 9.25 -6.33
N GLU A 221 9.88 8.19 -6.22
CA GLU A 221 10.95 7.91 -7.18
C GLU A 221 10.39 7.36 -8.50
N PRO A 222 10.60 8.03 -9.65
CA PRO A 222 10.07 7.61 -10.95
C PRO A 222 10.42 6.17 -11.33
N ALA A 223 11.63 5.70 -10.97
CA ALA A 223 12.05 4.32 -11.24
C ALA A 223 11.10 3.28 -10.61
N PHE A 224 10.45 3.62 -9.50
CA PHE A 224 9.52 2.76 -8.77
C PHE A 224 8.08 3.29 -8.79
N ALA A 225 7.73 4.21 -9.70
CA ALA A 225 6.41 4.85 -9.73
C ALA A 225 5.26 3.82 -9.74
N ASP A 226 5.34 2.85 -10.64
CA ASP A 226 4.34 1.79 -10.86
C ASP A 226 4.55 0.50 -10.03
N ILE A 227 5.47 0.48 -9.05
CA ILE A 227 5.72 -0.74 -8.26
C ILE A 227 4.44 -1.23 -7.54
N LEU A 228 3.52 -0.30 -7.32
CA LEU A 228 2.19 -0.49 -6.75
C LEU A 228 1.18 0.28 -7.63
N GLY A 229 0.03 -0.33 -7.92
CA GLY A 229 -0.92 0.20 -8.91
C GLY A 229 -0.73 -0.41 -10.30
N TYR A 230 -1.73 -0.29 -11.17
CA TYR A 230 -1.65 -0.80 -12.55
C TYR A 230 -1.47 0.33 -13.54
N THR A 231 -0.61 0.17 -14.53
CA THR A 231 -0.51 1.11 -15.66
C THR A 231 -1.63 0.84 -16.67
N GLN A 232 -1.83 1.78 -17.61
CA GLN A 232 -2.71 1.55 -18.76
C GLN A 232 -2.31 0.31 -19.56
N GLU A 233 -1.02 0.16 -19.84
CA GLU A 233 -0.48 -0.98 -20.60
C GLU A 233 -0.75 -2.31 -19.88
N GLU A 234 -0.58 -2.35 -18.55
CA GLU A 234 -0.89 -3.55 -17.78
C GLU A 234 -2.38 -3.85 -17.74
N LEU A 235 -3.23 -2.82 -17.65
CA LEU A 235 -4.67 -2.99 -17.73
C LEU A 235 -5.05 -3.61 -19.08
N GLU A 236 -4.62 -3.04 -20.19
CA GLU A 236 -4.93 -3.52 -21.53
C GLU A 236 -4.39 -4.94 -21.76
N ASN A 237 -3.14 -5.22 -21.38
CA ASN A 237 -2.51 -6.52 -21.63
C ASN A 237 -3.07 -7.65 -20.76
N ASN A 238 -3.32 -7.38 -19.47
CA ASN A 238 -3.73 -8.43 -18.53
C ASN A 238 -5.26 -8.57 -18.44
N TYR A 239 -6.02 -7.54 -18.80
CA TYR A 239 -7.49 -7.55 -18.69
C TYR A 239 -8.22 -7.61 -20.03
N ALA A 240 -7.54 -7.68 -21.18
CA ALA A 240 -8.17 -7.65 -22.52
C ALA A 240 -9.45 -8.49 -22.61
N HIS A 241 -9.39 -9.77 -22.20
CA HIS A 241 -10.54 -10.67 -22.24
C HIS A 241 -11.67 -10.24 -21.30
N TYR A 242 -11.34 -9.74 -20.12
CA TYR A 242 -12.33 -9.23 -19.16
C TYR A 242 -12.97 -7.92 -19.65
N ILE A 243 -12.20 -7.06 -20.32
CA ILE A 243 -12.66 -5.81 -20.92
C ILE A 243 -13.65 -6.12 -22.03
N ASP A 244 -13.32 -7.02 -22.96
CA ASP A 244 -14.22 -7.41 -24.05
C ASP A 244 -15.56 -7.97 -23.53
N LEU A 245 -15.50 -8.83 -22.51
CA LEU A 245 -16.69 -9.39 -21.87
C LEU A 245 -17.53 -8.32 -21.17
N ALA A 246 -16.89 -7.41 -20.45
CA ALA A 246 -17.57 -6.30 -19.79
C ALA A 246 -18.20 -5.34 -20.81
N ALA A 247 -17.49 -5.01 -21.88
CA ALA A 247 -17.96 -4.12 -22.92
C ALA A 247 -19.23 -4.69 -23.58
N ALA A 248 -19.20 -5.97 -23.96
CA ALA A 248 -20.36 -6.66 -24.52
C ALA A 248 -21.56 -6.70 -23.56
N LYS A 249 -21.33 -6.96 -22.27
CA LYS A 249 -22.41 -7.06 -21.26
C LYS A 249 -23.03 -5.69 -20.95
N LEU A 250 -22.21 -4.63 -20.91
CA LEU A 250 -22.64 -3.27 -20.58
C LEU A 250 -23.11 -2.46 -21.80
N GLY A 251 -22.93 -2.98 -23.01
CA GLY A 251 -23.30 -2.28 -24.25
C GLY A 251 -22.33 -1.16 -24.63
N PHE A 252 -21.08 -1.26 -24.21
CA PHE A 252 -19.99 -0.39 -24.64
C PHE A 252 -19.18 -1.06 -25.75
N THR A 253 -18.51 -0.25 -26.56
CA THR A 253 -17.33 -0.71 -27.30
C THR A 253 -16.15 -0.90 -26.33
N HIS A 254 -15.14 -1.66 -26.76
CA HIS A 254 -13.90 -1.85 -26.00
C HIS A 254 -13.28 -0.51 -25.56
N ASP A 255 -13.17 0.44 -26.49
CA ASP A 255 -12.55 1.74 -26.23
C ASP A 255 -13.41 2.63 -25.34
N GLU A 256 -14.74 2.60 -25.48
CA GLU A 256 -15.64 3.31 -24.57
C GLU A 256 -15.53 2.79 -23.15
N LEU A 257 -15.44 1.47 -22.95
CA LEU A 257 -15.26 0.89 -21.62
C LEU A 257 -13.91 1.31 -21.02
N LEU A 258 -12.82 1.28 -21.80
CA LEU A 258 -11.52 1.77 -21.34
C LEU A 258 -11.58 3.24 -20.92
N GLN A 259 -12.29 4.10 -21.66
CA GLN A 259 -12.49 5.50 -21.29
C GLN A 259 -13.27 5.65 -19.99
N GLN A 260 -14.30 4.83 -19.76
CA GLN A 260 -15.01 4.82 -18.48
C GLN A 260 -14.10 4.36 -17.33
N LEU A 261 -13.40 3.23 -17.49
CA LEU A 261 -12.44 2.74 -16.48
C LEU A 261 -11.40 3.82 -16.15
N LYS A 262 -10.91 4.54 -17.16
CA LYS A 262 -9.99 5.65 -16.98
C LYS A 262 -10.61 6.81 -16.20
N LEU A 263 -11.82 7.23 -16.57
CA LEU A 263 -12.52 8.33 -15.91
C LEU A 263 -12.73 8.07 -14.40
N TYR A 264 -13.01 6.82 -14.04
CA TYR A 264 -13.39 6.45 -12.67
C TYR A 264 -12.24 5.91 -11.82
N TYR A 265 -11.28 5.20 -12.41
CA TYR A 265 -10.27 4.42 -11.67
C TYR A 265 -8.82 4.80 -11.97
N ASP A 266 -8.55 5.58 -13.02
CA ASP A 266 -7.23 6.15 -13.30
C ASP A 266 -7.04 7.48 -12.57
N GLY A 267 -5.79 7.95 -12.55
CA GLY A 267 -5.45 9.31 -12.15
C GLY A 267 -4.46 9.37 -11.00
N PHE A 268 -4.15 8.24 -10.36
CA PHE A 268 -3.11 8.20 -9.34
C PHE A 268 -1.75 8.44 -9.97
N CYS A 269 -1.02 9.42 -9.44
CA CYS A 269 0.33 9.77 -9.84
C CYS A 269 1.09 10.11 -8.57
N PHE A 270 2.19 9.40 -8.34
CA PHE A 270 2.95 9.52 -7.09
C PHE A 270 4.37 10.01 -7.31
N ASP A 271 4.88 9.95 -8.54
CA ASP A 271 6.26 10.31 -8.82
C ASP A 271 6.44 11.83 -8.99
N TYR A 272 7.62 12.32 -8.62
CA TYR A 272 7.92 13.75 -8.69
C TYR A 272 8.03 14.29 -10.12
N LEU A 273 8.10 13.42 -11.13
CA LEU A 273 8.09 13.81 -12.54
C LEU A 273 6.68 13.89 -13.14
N ALA A 274 5.65 13.54 -12.36
CA ALA A 274 4.27 13.43 -12.84
C ALA A 274 4.16 12.56 -14.11
N SER A 275 4.93 11.47 -14.17
CA SER A 275 5.18 10.75 -15.43
C SER A 275 4.34 9.49 -15.59
N VAL A 276 3.90 8.87 -14.50
CA VAL A 276 3.15 7.61 -14.55
C VAL A 276 1.79 7.76 -13.89
N LYS A 277 0.74 7.51 -14.68
CA LYS A 277 -0.64 7.40 -14.21
C LYS A 277 -0.99 5.95 -13.92
N LEU A 278 -1.68 5.74 -12.82
CA LEU A 278 -1.95 4.43 -12.25
C LEU A 278 -3.41 4.28 -11.88
N TYR A 279 -3.90 3.07 -12.10
CA TYR A 279 -5.16 2.55 -11.65
C TYR A 279 -5.02 1.93 -10.25
N SER A 280 -6.09 2.03 -9.46
CA SER A 280 -6.21 1.28 -8.20
C SER A 280 -6.46 -0.21 -8.49
N PRO A 281 -5.56 -1.13 -8.06
CA PRO A 281 -5.70 -2.56 -8.28
C PRO A 281 -7.03 -3.12 -7.78
N TRP A 282 -7.43 -2.73 -6.58
CA TRP A 282 -8.68 -3.19 -6.00
C TRP A 282 -9.91 -2.67 -6.72
N ALA A 283 -9.90 -1.43 -7.19
CA ALA A 283 -11.03 -0.88 -7.94
C ALA A 283 -11.25 -1.65 -9.24
N ILE A 284 -10.17 -1.88 -9.99
CA ILE A 284 -10.19 -2.67 -11.22
C ILE A 284 -10.62 -4.11 -10.95
N ASN A 285 -10.00 -4.79 -9.98
CA ASN A 285 -10.34 -6.17 -9.62
C ASN A 285 -11.80 -6.29 -9.15
N ARG A 286 -12.30 -5.31 -8.40
CA ARG A 286 -13.68 -5.31 -7.90
C ARG A 286 -14.70 -5.12 -9.02
N PHE A 287 -14.40 -4.24 -9.99
CA PHE A 287 -15.22 -4.04 -11.17
C PHE A 287 -15.37 -5.34 -11.96
N PHE A 288 -14.26 -6.01 -12.27
CA PHE A 288 -14.30 -7.26 -13.05
C PHE A 288 -14.78 -8.47 -12.24
N ASP A 289 -14.58 -8.53 -10.93
CA ASP A 289 -15.18 -9.56 -10.07
C ASP A 289 -16.71 -9.49 -10.06
N ALA A 290 -17.28 -8.28 -10.01
CA ALA A 290 -18.72 -8.10 -10.09
C ALA A 290 -19.27 -8.62 -11.44
N LEU A 291 -18.54 -8.40 -12.54
CA LEU A 291 -18.87 -8.96 -13.85
C LEU A 291 -18.85 -10.49 -13.86
N LEU A 292 -17.79 -11.11 -13.32
CA LEU A 292 -17.67 -12.57 -13.29
C LEU A 292 -18.85 -13.20 -12.52
N LYS A 293 -19.20 -12.63 -11.36
CA LYS A 293 -20.33 -13.09 -10.54
C LYS A 293 -21.66 -12.95 -11.28
N ALA A 294 -21.87 -11.84 -11.98
CA ALA A 294 -23.07 -11.62 -12.78
C ALA A 294 -23.24 -12.67 -13.89
N ASN A 295 -22.14 -13.02 -14.57
CA ASN A 295 -22.16 -14.03 -15.62
C ASN A 295 -22.38 -15.45 -15.06
N LEU A 296 -21.77 -15.78 -13.92
CA LEU A 296 -21.93 -17.09 -13.26
C LEU A 296 -23.37 -17.33 -12.76
N LEU A 297 -24.04 -16.28 -12.28
CA LEU A 297 -25.39 -16.39 -11.72
C LEU A 297 -26.51 -16.36 -12.78
N GLN A 298 -26.18 -16.17 -14.06
CA GLN A 298 -27.16 -15.97 -15.16
C GLN A 298 -28.26 -14.94 -14.83
N ASP A 299 -27.95 -14.01 -13.94
CA ASP A 299 -28.91 -13.03 -13.44
C ASP A 299 -28.54 -11.65 -13.99
N ASP A 300 -29.30 -11.24 -15.01
CA ASP A 300 -29.13 -9.94 -15.67
C ASP A 300 -29.46 -8.76 -14.74
N ASN A 301 -30.18 -8.98 -13.63
CA ASN A 301 -30.48 -7.95 -12.63
C ASN A 301 -29.33 -7.78 -11.62
N ILE A 302 -28.72 -8.88 -11.17
CA ILE A 302 -27.54 -8.83 -10.27
C ILE A 302 -26.34 -8.15 -10.96
N GLY A 303 -26.18 -8.35 -12.27
CA GLY A 303 -25.08 -7.75 -13.03
C GLY A 303 -25.16 -6.25 -13.22
N ARG A 304 -26.35 -5.70 -13.48
CA ARG A 304 -26.49 -4.25 -13.74
C ARG A 304 -26.49 -3.41 -12.48
N GLU A 305 -26.98 -3.95 -11.35
CA GLU A 305 -26.97 -3.20 -10.08
C GLU A 305 -25.60 -3.26 -9.36
N GLN A 306 -24.75 -4.27 -9.64
CA GLN A 306 -23.44 -4.41 -8.99
C GLN A 306 -22.25 -3.95 -9.82
N ILE A 307 -22.35 -3.92 -11.16
CA ILE A 307 -21.32 -3.37 -12.04
C ILE A 307 -21.57 -1.86 -12.18
N TYR A 308 -21.16 -1.12 -11.16
CA TYR A 308 -21.28 0.34 -11.13
C TYR A 308 -19.90 1.01 -11.09
N PHE A 309 -19.77 2.08 -11.87
CA PHE A 309 -18.66 3.01 -11.80
C PHE A 309 -18.77 3.88 -10.52
N GLY A 310 -18.44 3.28 -9.38
CA GLY A 310 -18.60 3.90 -8.06
C GLY A 310 -17.50 4.87 -7.65
N SER A 311 -17.72 5.59 -6.55
CA SER A 311 -16.74 6.43 -5.86
C SER A 311 -15.72 5.58 -5.11
N PHE A 312 -14.99 4.74 -5.84
CA PHE A 312 -13.96 3.84 -5.31
C PHE A 312 -12.85 4.58 -4.57
N TRP A 313 -12.61 5.83 -4.94
CA TRP A 313 -11.75 6.77 -4.23
C TRP A 313 -12.23 7.01 -2.80
N MET A 314 -13.54 7.22 -2.56
CA MET A 314 -14.09 7.30 -1.20
C MET A 314 -13.94 5.99 -0.44
N ASN A 315 -14.20 4.85 -1.08
CA ASN A 315 -14.10 3.55 -0.41
C ASN A 315 -12.66 3.14 -0.08
N SER A 316 -11.67 3.68 -0.81
CA SER A 316 -10.26 3.38 -0.61
C SER A 316 -9.60 4.42 0.31
N ALA A 317 -9.78 5.70 0.02
CA ALA A 317 -9.15 6.80 0.74
C ALA A 317 -10.02 7.37 1.89
N GLY A 318 -11.34 7.43 1.74
CA GLY A 318 -12.29 7.79 2.82
C GLY A 318 -12.34 6.78 3.97
N ALA A 319 -11.86 5.56 3.74
CA ALA A 319 -11.63 4.56 4.78
C ALA A 319 -10.29 4.73 5.51
N ALA A 320 -9.45 5.71 5.15
CA ALA A 320 -8.19 5.95 5.87
C ALA A 320 -8.52 6.52 7.27
N PRO A 321 -8.06 5.88 8.37
CA PRO A 321 -8.36 6.34 9.73
C PRO A 321 -7.98 7.80 9.95
N ALA A 322 -6.84 8.21 9.39
CA ALA A 322 -6.36 9.58 9.46
C ALA A 322 -7.32 10.60 8.80
N LEU A 323 -7.85 10.29 7.61
CA LEU A 323 -8.79 11.18 6.93
C LEU A 323 -10.12 11.23 7.69
N ARG A 324 -10.61 10.08 8.15
CA ARG A 324 -11.86 10.01 8.93
C ARG A 324 -11.76 10.77 10.24
N SER A 325 -10.70 10.57 11.00
CA SER A 325 -10.45 11.26 12.27
C SER A 325 -10.33 12.78 12.05
N TYR A 326 -9.59 13.21 11.01
CA TYR A 326 -9.51 14.63 10.64
C TYR A 326 -10.88 15.20 10.26
N LEU A 327 -11.63 14.54 9.37
CA LEU A 327 -12.96 14.98 8.94
C LEU A 327 -13.96 15.05 10.11
N ASN A 328 -13.83 14.19 11.13
CA ASN A 328 -14.65 14.26 12.34
C ASN A 328 -14.26 15.44 13.24
N SER A 329 -12.96 15.74 13.34
CA SER A 329 -12.46 16.89 14.12
C SER A 329 -12.78 18.24 13.45
N TYR A 330 -12.90 18.25 12.13
CA TYR A 330 -13.31 19.40 11.34
C TYR A 330 -14.85 19.42 11.31
N HIS A 331 -15.50 20.27 12.10
CA HIS A 331 -16.97 20.31 12.35
C HIS A 331 -17.90 20.35 11.11
N GLY A 332 -17.90 19.32 10.26
CA GLY A 332 -18.94 19.04 9.28
C GLY A 332 -19.12 20.04 8.14
N ASP A 333 -18.19 20.97 7.88
CA ASP A 333 -18.34 21.89 6.75
C ASP A 333 -17.91 21.23 5.43
N VAL A 334 -18.68 20.21 5.05
CA VAL A 334 -18.55 19.46 3.79
C VAL A 334 -18.65 20.41 2.59
N VAL A 335 -19.40 21.51 2.72
CA VAL A 335 -19.50 22.55 1.70
C VAL A 335 -18.15 23.24 1.50
N LYS A 336 -17.48 23.68 2.56
CA LYS A 336 -16.12 24.24 2.45
C LYS A 336 -15.11 23.25 1.86
N LEU A 337 -15.24 21.97 2.17
CA LEU A 337 -14.39 20.92 1.60
C LEU A 337 -14.64 20.78 0.10
N ALA A 338 -15.92 20.70 -0.30
CA ALA A 338 -16.33 20.64 -1.70
C ALA A 338 -15.84 21.87 -2.47
N ASP A 339 -16.01 23.08 -1.91
CA ASP A 339 -15.54 24.32 -2.52
C ASP A 339 -14.02 24.33 -2.69
N ARG A 340 -13.25 23.92 -1.67
CA ARG A 340 -11.78 23.87 -1.72
C ARG A 340 -11.28 22.95 -2.83
N TYR A 341 -11.91 21.78 -2.98
CA TYR A 341 -11.47 20.75 -3.91
C TYR A 341 -12.23 20.74 -5.24
N SER A 342 -13.15 21.69 -5.45
CA SER A 342 -13.78 21.97 -6.75
C SER A 342 -12.80 22.56 -7.75
N GLN A 343 -11.68 23.11 -7.27
CA GLN A 343 -10.60 23.67 -8.08
C GLN A 343 -9.30 22.92 -7.83
N PRO A 344 -8.38 22.92 -8.81
CA PRO A 344 -7.08 22.32 -8.62
C PRO A 344 -6.28 22.94 -7.47
N VAL A 345 -5.67 22.10 -6.64
CA VAL A 345 -4.85 22.53 -5.52
C VAL A 345 -3.39 22.61 -5.94
N VAL A 346 -2.65 23.60 -5.41
CA VAL A 346 -1.22 23.77 -5.67
C VAL A 346 -0.43 23.51 -4.39
N LEU A 347 0.42 22.49 -4.39
CA LEU A 347 1.28 22.14 -3.23
C LEU A 347 2.74 22.02 -3.66
N GLY A 348 3.65 22.42 -2.77
CA GLY A 348 5.08 22.23 -2.98
C GLY A 348 5.56 20.82 -2.68
N TYR A 349 6.69 20.43 -3.27
CA TYR A 349 7.28 19.09 -3.12
C TYR A 349 7.48 18.68 -1.66
N GLY A 350 8.00 19.60 -0.84
CA GLY A 350 8.23 19.36 0.58
C GLY A 350 6.97 18.98 1.36
N ASN A 351 5.78 19.42 0.93
CA ASN A 351 4.53 19.06 1.59
C ASN A 351 4.15 17.58 1.37
N MET A 352 4.71 16.93 0.35
CA MET A 352 4.43 15.53 0.02
C MET A 352 5.48 14.57 0.57
N THR A 353 6.75 14.97 0.51
CA THR A 353 7.87 14.10 0.85
C THR A 353 8.36 14.25 2.28
N SER A 354 8.15 15.42 2.88
CA SER A 354 8.68 15.66 4.21
C SER A 354 7.77 15.02 5.25
N PRO A 355 8.34 14.22 6.16
CA PRO A 355 7.63 13.78 7.33
C PRO A 355 7.11 14.98 8.12
N VAL A 356 5.88 14.88 8.60
CA VAL A 356 5.18 15.97 9.29
C VAL A 356 4.94 15.63 10.75
N LYS A 357 4.87 16.67 11.60
CA LYS A 357 4.31 16.49 12.95
C LYS A 357 2.83 16.23 12.81
N ALA A 358 2.30 15.32 13.61
CA ALA A 358 0.86 14.98 13.56
C ALA A 358 -0.04 16.19 13.81
N THR A 359 0.39 17.10 14.69
CA THR A 359 -0.30 18.38 14.97
C THR A 359 -0.25 19.38 13.83
N ASP A 360 0.66 19.20 12.88
CA ASP A 360 0.96 20.16 11.81
C ASP A 360 0.51 19.62 10.44
N VAL A 361 -0.07 18.41 10.38
CA VAL A 361 -0.51 17.82 9.11
C VAL A 361 -1.71 18.60 8.59
N THR A 362 -1.56 19.18 7.41
CA THR A 362 -2.66 19.90 6.77
C THR A 362 -3.62 18.91 6.11
N LEU A 363 -4.88 19.33 5.93
CA LEU A 363 -5.87 18.55 5.20
C LEU A 363 -5.37 18.14 3.80
N ASP A 364 -4.73 19.05 3.07
CA ASP A 364 -4.20 18.75 1.73
C ASP A 364 -3.16 17.62 1.77
N GLN A 365 -2.32 17.58 2.81
CA GLN A 365 -1.33 16.50 2.98
C GLN A 365 -2.01 15.16 3.27
N ILE A 366 -3.06 15.16 4.10
CA ILE A 366 -3.87 13.97 4.36
C ILE A 366 -4.54 13.51 3.08
N MET A 367 -5.10 14.42 2.30
CA MET A 367 -5.78 14.14 1.04
C MET A 367 -4.81 13.58 -0.03
N VAL A 368 -3.59 14.10 -0.14
CA VAL A 368 -2.56 13.53 -1.03
C VAL A 368 -2.16 12.13 -0.58
N GLN A 369 -1.82 11.97 0.71
CA GLN A 369 -1.27 10.72 1.23
C GLN A 369 -2.30 9.59 1.26
N SER A 370 -3.55 9.91 1.63
CA SER A 370 -4.68 8.97 1.51
C SER A 370 -5.06 8.68 0.06
N GLY A 371 -4.62 9.52 -0.88
CA GLY A 371 -4.90 9.39 -2.30
C GLY A 371 -6.29 9.88 -2.68
N MET A 372 -6.86 10.89 -2.02
CA MET A 372 -8.08 11.57 -2.47
C MET A 372 -7.81 12.61 -3.58
N ILE A 373 -6.62 13.22 -3.55
CA ILE A 373 -6.15 14.11 -4.61
C ILE A 373 -4.83 13.57 -5.17
N SER A 374 -4.61 13.76 -6.47
CA SER A 374 -3.43 13.21 -7.14
C SER A 374 -2.73 14.20 -8.07
N ILE A 375 -1.43 13.99 -8.28
CA ILE A 375 -0.59 14.86 -9.10
C ILE A 375 -1.08 14.80 -10.55
N GLN A 376 -1.36 15.95 -11.15
CA GLN A 376 -1.74 16.06 -12.56
C GLN A 376 -0.63 16.62 -13.42
N ALA A 377 0.07 17.64 -12.93
CA ALA A 377 1.13 18.29 -13.67
C ALA A 377 2.11 19.01 -12.72
N ILE A 378 3.31 19.25 -13.22
CA ILE A 378 4.27 20.17 -12.61
C ILE A 378 3.91 21.58 -13.08
N ILE A 379 3.67 22.50 -12.14
CA ILE A 379 3.33 23.91 -12.46
C ILE A 379 4.56 24.81 -12.43
N LYS A 380 5.55 24.48 -11.58
CA LYS A 380 6.77 25.28 -11.43
C LYS A 380 7.96 24.39 -11.04
N GLY A 381 9.04 24.46 -11.82
CA GLY A 381 10.26 23.66 -11.59
C GLY A 381 10.82 22.96 -12.83
N THR A 382 11.94 22.23 -12.68
CA THR A 382 12.56 21.39 -13.74
C THR A 382 12.58 19.90 -13.38
N LYS A 383 12.95 19.02 -14.33
CA LYS A 383 12.88 17.54 -14.29
C LYS A 383 13.76 16.83 -13.25
N ASN A 384 14.01 17.39 -12.07
CA ASN A 384 14.66 16.67 -10.97
C ASN A 384 13.97 16.98 -9.63
N ALA A 385 14.04 16.04 -8.68
CA ALA A 385 13.35 16.15 -7.39
C ALA A 385 13.69 17.43 -6.60
N ALA A 386 14.91 17.95 -6.76
CA ALA A 386 15.38 19.15 -6.03
C ALA A 386 14.79 20.46 -6.57
N ASN A 387 14.31 20.47 -7.82
CA ASN A 387 13.87 21.67 -8.51
C ASN A 387 12.36 21.72 -8.77
N VAL A 388 11.58 20.73 -8.32
CA VAL A 388 10.12 20.85 -8.42
C VAL A 388 9.59 21.68 -7.27
N GLU A 389 9.09 22.87 -7.60
CA GLU A 389 8.59 23.83 -6.62
C GLU A 389 7.11 23.61 -6.32
N ALA A 390 6.30 23.23 -7.32
CA ALA A 390 4.86 23.08 -7.14
C ALA A 390 4.20 22.11 -8.14
N TYR A 391 3.20 21.39 -7.66
CA TYR A 391 2.36 20.47 -8.43
C TYR A 391 0.91 20.93 -8.45
N LYS A 392 0.22 20.62 -9.56
CA LYS A 392 -1.24 20.69 -9.69
C LYS A 392 -1.83 19.39 -9.21
N PHE A 393 -2.78 19.45 -8.29
CA PHE A 393 -3.59 18.30 -7.88
C PHE A 393 -5.02 18.49 -8.33
N GLU A 394 -5.66 17.40 -8.73
CA GLU A 394 -7.10 17.36 -8.92
C GLU A 394 -7.70 16.32 -7.98
N CYS A 395 -8.88 16.65 -7.46
CA CYS A 395 -9.62 15.79 -6.57
C CYS A 395 -10.37 14.76 -7.38
N ALA A 396 -10.22 13.48 -7.04
CA ALA A 396 -10.94 12.42 -7.74
C ALA A 396 -12.46 12.51 -7.57
N LEU A 397 -12.94 13.26 -6.56
CA LEU A 397 -14.37 13.47 -6.32
C LEU A 397 -15.06 14.35 -7.38
N THR A 398 -14.33 15.14 -8.17
CA THR A 398 -14.98 16.05 -9.15
C THR A 398 -15.67 15.31 -10.29
N ASN A 399 -15.33 14.03 -10.49
CA ASN A 399 -15.95 13.16 -11.50
C ASN A 399 -17.22 12.45 -10.96
N TYR A 400 -17.53 12.63 -9.68
CA TYR A 400 -18.69 12.03 -9.02
C TYR A 400 -19.69 13.14 -8.69
N ASP A 401 -20.98 12.82 -8.82
CA ASP A 401 -22.04 13.74 -8.43
C ASP A 401 -21.96 13.95 -6.91
N VAL A 402 -21.58 15.15 -6.48
CA VAL A 402 -21.25 15.52 -5.08
C VAL A 402 -22.46 15.40 -4.13
N ALA A 403 -23.65 15.08 -4.68
CA ALA A 403 -24.90 14.90 -3.95
C ALA A 403 -25.05 13.53 -3.26
N SER A 404 -24.18 12.55 -3.53
CA SER A 404 -24.17 11.21 -2.90
C SER A 404 -23.00 11.00 -1.96
#